data_AF-A0A0G9N2Z1-F1
#
_entry.id   AF-A0A0G9N2Z1-F1
#
_cell.length_a   1.000
_cell.length_b   1.000
_cell.length_c   1.000
_cell.angle_alpha   90.00
_cell.angle_beta   90.00
_cell.angle_gamma   90.00
#
_symmetry.space_group_name_H-M   'P 1'
#
loop_
_entity.id
_entity.type
_entity.pdbx_description
1 polymer ?
#
loop_
_entity_poly.entity_id
_entity_poly.type
_entity_poly.pdbx_seq_one_letter_code
_entity_poly.pdbx_strand_id
1 'polypeptide(L)' 'MPINKMFHDHQRALILADHAATGEDRRDQAELATRLGNDIADWREDRGLPVMTRPDGDAEPTADGA' A
#
# COMPACT_ATOMS: atom_id res chain seq x y z
N MET A 1 -5.45 6.00 14.58
CA MET A 1 -6.51 6.14 13.55
C MET A 1 -7.44 4.92 13.62
N PRO A 2 -8.73 5.03 13.27
CA PRO A 2 -9.60 3.86 13.11
C PRO A 2 -9.10 2.96 11.95
N ILE A 3 -9.23 1.63 12.08
CA ILE A 3 -8.72 0.68 11.08
C ILE A 3 -9.30 0.91 9.67
N ASN A 4 -10.57 1.31 9.56
CA ASN A 4 -11.19 1.63 8.28
C ASN A 4 -10.51 2.80 7.56
N LYS A 5 -9.99 3.78 8.32
CA LYS A 5 -9.23 4.88 7.74
C LYS A 5 -7.89 4.38 7.19
N MET A 6 -7.23 3.47 7.89
CA MET A 6 -5.96 2.87 7.44
C MET A 6 -6.13 2.09 6.13
N PHE A 7 -7.18 1.26 6.02
CA PHE A 7 -7.53 0.57 4.77
C PHE A 7 -7.81 1.54 3.62
N HIS A 8 -8.61 2.58 3.88
CA HIS A 8 -8.92 3.60 2.88
C HIS A 8 -7.67 4.36 2.44
N ASP A 9 -6.81 4.76 3.37
CA ASP A 9 -5.56 5.45 3.06
C ASP A 9 -4.63 4.55 2.23
N HIS A 10 -4.56 3.25 2.53
CA HIS A 10 -3.77 2.29 1.76
C HIS A 10 -4.29 2.15 0.32
N GLN A 11 -5.61 1.99 0.14
CA GLN A 11 -6.22 1.95 -1.19
C GLN A 11 -6.01 3.25 -1.97
N ARG A 12 -6.13 4.40 -1.28
CA ARG A 12 -5.89 5.71 -1.88
C ARG A 12 -4.44 5.86 -2.33
N ALA A 13 -3.47 5.41 -1.53
CA ALA A 13 -2.06 5.46 -1.89
C ALA A 13 -1.76 4.61 -3.14
N LEU A 14 -2.34 3.41 -3.25
CA LEU A 14 -2.21 2.57 -4.46
C LEU A 14 -2.76 3.28 -5.71
N ILE A 15 -3.96 3.87 -5.62
CA ILE A 15 -4.57 4.61 -6.74
C ILE A 15 -3.71 5.82 -7.13
N LEU A 16 -3.19 6.56 -6.16
CA LEU A 16 -2.35 7.73 -6.42
C LEU A 16 -0.98 7.35 -7.01
N ALA A 17 -0.41 6.20 -6.63
CA ALA A 17 0.82 5.69 -7.23
C ALA A 17 0.61 5.34 -8.71
N ASP A 18 -0.51 4.71 -9.03
CA ASP A 18 -0.92 4.34 -10.39
C ASP A 18 -1.14 5.59 -11.27
N HIS A 19 -1.82 6.60 -10.73
CA HIS A 19 -2.17 7.84 -11.45
C HIS A 19 -1.16 8.99 -11.26
N ALA A 20 0.02 8.71 -10.70
CA ALA A 20 1.02 9.72 -10.43
C ALA A 20 1.56 10.35 -11.74
N ALA A 21 1.59 11.69 -11.78
CA ALA A 21 2.11 12.43 -12.93
C ALA A 21 3.64 12.37 -13.04
N THR A 22 4.33 12.09 -11.93
CA THR A 22 5.79 12.02 -11.86
C THR A 22 6.25 10.69 -11.27
N GLY A 23 7.47 10.28 -11.60
CA GLY A 23 8.08 9.09 -11.01
C GLY A 23 8.39 9.24 -9.51
N GLU A 24 8.61 10.46 -9.04
CA GLU A 24 8.81 10.77 -7.62
C GLU A 24 7.50 10.59 -6.84
N ASP A 25 6.40 11.19 -7.32
CA ASP A 25 5.08 11.00 -6.71
C ASP A 25 4.67 9.52 -6.71
N ARG A 26 4.96 8.79 -7.80
CA ARG A 26 4.70 7.34 -7.86
C ARG A 26 5.45 6.60 -6.75
N ARG A 27 6.74 6.90 -6.58
CA ARG A 27 7.58 6.26 -5.55
C ARG A 27 7.07 6.59 -4.15
N ASP A 28 6.80 7.86 -3.85
CA ASP A 28 6.32 8.29 -2.54
C ASP A 28 4.97 7.64 -2.18
N GLN A 29 4.05 7.53 -3.14
CA GLN A 29 2.76 6.88 -2.93
C GLN A 29 2.90 5.35 -2.80
N ALA A 30 3.82 4.73 -3.55
CA ALA A 30 4.12 3.31 -3.41
C ALA A 30 4.73 2.99 -2.03
N GLU A 31 5.67 3.81 -1.55
CA GLU A 31 6.25 3.68 -0.21
C GLU A 31 5.20 3.86 0.89
N LEU A 32 4.29 4.84 0.73
CA LEU A 32 3.15 5.03 1.63
C LEU A 32 2.22 3.81 1.63
N ALA A 33 1.90 3.27 0.45
CA ALA A 33 1.05 2.09 0.33
C ALA A 33 1.69 0.88 1.03
N THR A 34 2.98 0.63 0.80
CA THR A 34 3.73 -0.46 1.45
C THR A 34 3.73 -0.33 2.97
N ARG A 35 4.03 0.86 3.52
CA ARG A 35 3.99 1.08 4.97
C ARG A 35 2.61 0.80 5.56
N LEU A 36 1.55 1.34 4.95
CA LEU A 36 0.18 1.11 5.41
C LEU A 36 -0.24 -0.35 5.27
N GLY A 37 0.21 -1.03 4.22
CA GLY A 37 -0.03 -2.47 4.02
C GLY A 37 0.60 -3.31 5.13
N ASN A 38 1.82 -2.96 5.56
CA ASN A 38 2.49 -3.59 6.70
C ASN A 38 1.76 -3.31 8.02
N ASP A 39 1.37 -2.06 8.29
CA ASP A 39 0.59 -1.72 9.49
C ASP A 39 -0.74 -2.49 9.56
N ILE A 40 -1.40 -2.69 8.42
CA ILE A 40 -2.62 -3.50 8.30
C ILE A 40 -2.32 -4.98 8.57
N ALA A 41 -1.22 -5.50 8.04
CA ALA A 41 -0.82 -6.90 8.24
C ALA A 41 -0.54 -7.17 9.73
N ASP A 42 0.22 -6.30 10.39
CA ASP A 42 0.50 -6.39 11.82
C ASP A 42 -0.79 -6.31 12.65
N TRP A 43 -1.70 -5.38 12.31
CA TRP A 43 -3.01 -5.31 12.97
C TRP A 43 -3.84 -6.59 12.81
N ARG A 44 -3.76 -7.27 11.65
CA ARG A 44 -4.45 -8.56 11.42
C ARG A 44 -3.82 -9.67 12.24
N GLU A 45 -2.50 -9.73 12.30
CA GLU A 45 -1.74 -10.71 13.07
C GLU A 45 -2.06 -10.61 14.57
N ASP A 46 -2.08 -9.40 15.13
CA ASP A 46 -2.48 -9.13 16.53
C ASP A 46 -3.91 -9.60 16.85
N ARG A 47 -4.77 -9.70 15.83
CA ARG A 47 -6.16 -10.14 15.96
C ARG A 47 -6.36 -11.62 15.64
N GLY A 48 -5.29 -12.36 15.32
CA GLY A 48 -5.36 -13.75 14.87
C GLY A 48 -6.07 -13.91 13.52
N LEU A 49 -6.11 -12.84 12.70
CA LEU A 49 -6.73 -12.85 11.37
C LEU A 49 -5.71 -13.29 10.31
N PRO A 50 -6.12 -14.00 9.25
CA PRO A 50 -5.21 -14.42 8.18
C PRO A 50 -4.56 -13.21 7.48
N VAL A 51 -3.25 -13.25 7.26
CA VAL A 51 -2.49 -12.29 6.44
C VAL A 51 -2.23 -12.94 5.08
N MET A 52 -2.73 -12.36 3.98
CA MET A 52 -2.68 -13.03 2.68
C MET A 52 -1.32 -12.90 1.98
N THR A 53 -0.64 -11.74 2.07
CA THR A 53 0.76 -11.55 1.66
C THR A 53 1.23 -10.20 2.22
N ARG A 54 2.47 -10.09 2.71
CA ARG A 54 3.05 -8.78 3.05
C ARG A 54 3.54 -8.13 1.74
N PRO A 55 3.34 -6.83 1.52
CA PRO A 55 3.89 -6.16 0.35
C PRO A 55 5.42 -6.22 0.41
N ASP A 56 6.04 -6.90 -0.55
CA ASP A 56 7.49 -6.90 -0.70
C ASP A 56 7.90 -5.49 -1.15
N GLY A 57 8.77 -4.83 -0.39
CA GLY A 57 9.24 -3.47 -0.68
C GLY A 57 9.98 -3.31 -2.02
N ASP A 58 10.27 -4.43 -2.69
CA ASP A 58 10.89 -4.54 -4.02
C ASP A 58 9.87 -4.78 -5.15
N ALA A 59 8.56 -4.68 -4.88
CA ALA A 59 7.55 -4.74 -5.94
C ALA A 59 7.72 -3.55 -6.88
N GLU A 60 8.52 -3.74 -7.93
CA GLU A 60 8.65 -2.75 -9.00
C GLU A 60 7.27 -2.49 -9.62
N PRO A 61 6.93 -1.21 -9.88
CA PRO A 61 5.68 -0.88 -10.55
C PRO A 61 5.64 -1.63 -11.88
N THR A 62 4.64 -2.48 -12.07
CA THR A 62 4.40 -3.14 -13.36
C THR A 62 4.23 -2.05 -14.41
N ALA A 63 5.20 -1.97 -15.32
CA ALA A 63 5.16 -1.08 -16.48
C ALA A 63 4.19 -1.66 -17.51
N ASP A 64 2.90 -1.68 -17.21
CA ASP A 64 1.89 -1.92 -18.24
C ASP A 64 0.62 -1.13 -17.95
N GLY A 65 0.50 -0.02 -18.68
CA GLY A 65 -0.58 0.94 -18.67
C GLY A 65 -0.34 1.95 -19.79
N ALA A 66 -0.12 1.44 -21.01
CA ALA A 66 -0.03 2.21 -22.25
C ALA A 66 -1.22 1.89 -23.16
#